data_AF-A0A946AV96-F1
#
_entry.id   AF-A0A946AV96-F1
#
_cell.length_a   1.000
_cell.length_b   1.000
_cell.length_c   1.000
_cell.angle_alpha   90.00
_cell.angle_beta   90.00
_cell.angle_gamma   90.00
#
_symmetry.space_group_name_H-M   'P 1'
#
loop_
_entity.id
_entity.type
_entity.pdbx_description
1 polymer ?
#
loop_
_entity_poly.entity_id
_entity_poly.type
_entity_poly.pdbx_seq_one_letter_code
_entity_poly.pdbx_strand_id
1 'polypeptide(L)'
;MTLYELMNEYAAANPSSSNKEDLTPELGESLSLFHSSLIECDLASEKQGGTPRLIADPGVIEPSHLSHFIVAYLPFSAITEKTEINHILFEIYSFFDWLDIKKISHGLTDINISKLLKQLCEKQERCLKLNQLLDNESSRILKDPPVIQNTLNDVFLVKKIEGNFVSLKGRHQKKLLRLRLPPDTIKLIQLEDYLDLIVGDTSEKWVLLDAGQSYPKIKK
;
A
#
# COMPACT_ATOMS: atom_id res chain seq x y z
N MET A 1 -11.38 -7.93 -20.30
CA MET A 1 -12.03 -6.92 -19.46
C MET A 1 -10.97 -6.36 -18.53
N THR A 2 -10.95 -5.04 -18.37
CA THR A 2 -10.03 -4.37 -17.43
C THR A 2 -10.52 -4.54 -15.99
N LEU A 3 -9.66 -4.26 -15.02
CA LEU A 3 -10.06 -4.28 -13.61
C LEU A 3 -11.23 -3.34 -13.31
N TYR A 4 -11.24 -2.14 -13.87
CA TYR A 4 -12.33 -1.20 -13.65
C TYR A 4 -13.66 -1.69 -14.24
N GLU A 5 -13.65 -2.28 -15.45
CA GLU A 5 -14.85 -2.87 -16.05
C GLU A 5 -15.43 -3.99 -15.18
N LEU A 6 -14.57 -4.85 -14.63
CA LEU A 6 -14.97 -5.94 -13.74
C LEU A 6 -15.53 -5.44 -12.41
N MET A 7 -14.88 -4.44 -11.80
CA MET A 7 -15.39 -3.78 -10.58
C MET A 7 -16.75 -3.16 -10.82
N ASN A 8 -16.95 -2.50 -11.96
CA ASN A 8 -18.22 -1.87 -12.32
C ASN A 8 -19.33 -2.91 -12.59
N GLU A 9 -19.02 -4.02 -13.26
CA GLU A 9 -19.98 -5.12 -13.44
C GLU A 9 -20.38 -5.73 -12.10
N TYR A 10 -19.42 -5.94 -11.20
CA TYR A 10 -19.69 -6.43 -9.85
C TYR A 10 -20.58 -5.46 -9.07
N ALA A 11 -20.24 -4.16 -9.06
CA ALA A 11 -20.98 -3.13 -8.33
C ALA A 11 -22.41 -2.97 -8.87
N ALA A 12 -22.61 -3.06 -10.18
CA ALA A 12 -23.95 -3.05 -10.78
C ALA A 12 -24.81 -4.26 -10.36
N ALA A 13 -24.19 -5.41 -10.16
CA ALA A 13 -24.86 -6.63 -9.67
C ALA A 13 -25.05 -6.64 -8.15
N ASN A 14 -24.23 -5.88 -7.40
CA ASN A 14 -24.21 -5.84 -5.94
C ASN A 14 -24.16 -4.39 -5.44
N PRO A 15 -25.27 -3.63 -5.55
CA PRO A 15 -25.26 -2.21 -5.21
C PRO A 15 -24.91 -1.98 -3.73
N SER A 16 -23.90 -1.16 -3.49
CA SER A 16 -23.47 -0.69 -2.16
C SER A 16 -23.68 0.82 -2.02
N SER A 17 -23.54 1.34 -0.80
CA SER A 17 -23.62 2.79 -0.56
C SER A 17 -22.48 3.50 -1.28
N SER A 18 -22.82 4.51 -2.08
CA SER A 18 -21.85 5.37 -2.75
C SER A 18 -21.60 6.64 -1.93
N ASN A 19 -20.35 7.05 -1.75
CA ASN A 19 -20.04 8.42 -1.36
C ASN A 19 -19.79 9.25 -2.62
N LYS A 20 -20.46 10.41 -2.76
CA LYS A 20 -20.34 11.25 -3.95
C LYS A 20 -18.98 11.94 -4.07
N GLU A 21 -18.21 11.98 -2.98
CA GLU A 21 -16.86 12.54 -2.94
C GLU A 21 -15.80 11.54 -3.41
N ASP A 22 -16.18 10.27 -3.58
CA ASP A 22 -15.29 9.23 -4.07
C ASP A 22 -14.83 9.49 -5.52
N LEU A 23 -13.63 8.99 -5.85
CA LEU A 23 -13.07 9.10 -7.20
C LEU A 23 -13.96 8.43 -8.26
N THR A 24 -14.53 7.27 -7.91
CA THR A 24 -15.40 6.47 -8.77
C THR A 24 -16.66 6.04 -7.99
N PRO A 25 -17.61 6.96 -7.73
CA PRO A 25 -18.78 6.70 -6.89
C PRO A 25 -19.65 5.54 -7.39
N GLU A 26 -19.64 5.29 -8.70
CA GLU A 26 -20.35 4.18 -9.35
C GLU A 26 -19.89 2.79 -8.88
N LEU A 27 -18.68 2.67 -8.32
CA LEU A 27 -18.18 1.41 -7.79
C LEU A 27 -18.67 1.12 -6.35
N GLY A 28 -19.27 2.10 -5.68
CA GLY A 28 -19.47 2.07 -4.23
C GLY A 28 -18.17 2.36 -3.46
N GLU A 29 -18.29 2.68 -2.18
CA GLU A 29 -17.19 3.17 -1.34
C GLU A 29 -16.00 2.20 -1.30
N SER A 30 -16.24 0.91 -0.99
CA SER A 30 -15.18 -0.09 -0.80
C SER A 30 -14.35 -0.32 -2.06
N LEU A 31 -15.01 -0.48 -3.22
CA LEU A 31 -14.32 -0.72 -4.49
C LEU A 31 -13.68 0.54 -5.04
N SER A 32 -14.26 1.72 -4.78
CA SER A 32 -13.64 3.00 -5.12
C SER A 32 -12.32 3.23 -4.34
N LEU A 33 -12.31 2.91 -3.04
CA LEU A 33 -11.09 2.97 -2.23
C LEU A 33 -10.04 1.95 -2.71
N PHE A 34 -10.46 0.72 -3.02
CA PHE A 34 -9.54 -0.28 -3.52
C PHE A 34 -8.98 0.09 -4.90
N HIS A 35 -9.82 0.59 -5.80
CA HIS A 35 -9.40 1.12 -7.10
C HIS A 35 -8.35 2.22 -6.96
N SER A 36 -8.58 3.19 -6.06
CA SER A 36 -7.64 4.28 -5.79
C SER A 36 -6.30 3.77 -5.26
N SER A 37 -6.33 2.84 -4.30
CA SER A 37 -5.13 2.18 -3.79
C SER A 37 -4.36 1.40 -4.86
N LEU A 38 -5.04 0.81 -5.85
CA LEU A 38 -4.38 0.11 -6.95
C LEU A 38 -3.65 1.08 -7.89
N ILE A 39 -4.23 2.27 -8.13
CA ILE A 39 -3.57 3.33 -8.90
C ILE A 39 -2.30 3.81 -8.19
N GLU A 40 -2.35 4.00 -6.86
CA GLU A 40 -1.16 4.35 -6.06
C GLU A 40 -0.08 3.26 -6.06
N CYS A 41 -0.46 2.01 -6.34
CA CYS A 41 0.48 0.92 -6.57
C CYS A 41 1.10 0.89 -7.98
N ASP A 42 0.94 1.97 -8.76
CA ASP A 42 1.42 2.10 -10.15
C ASP A 42 0.77 1.12 -11.14
N LEU A 43 -0.43 0.59 -10.85
CA LEU A 43 -1.17 -0.20 -11.84
C LEU A 43 -1.59 0.70 -13.01
N ALA A 44 -1.52 0.12 -14.22
CA ALA A 44 -1.84 0.83 -15.45
C ALA A 44 -3.24 1.45 -15.38
N SER A 45 -3.29 2.77 -15.57
CA SER A 45 -4.52 3.56 -15.59
C SER A 45 -4.47 4.58 -16.72
N GLU A 46 -5.65 4.99 -17.20
CA GLU A 46 -5.80 6.08 -18.16
C GLU A 46 -6.77 7.14 -17.62
N LYS A 47 -6.59 8.40 -18.04
CA LYS A 47 -7.53 9.47 -17.69
C LYS A 47 -8.72 9.43 -18.65
N GLN A 48 -9.91 9.15 -18.13
CA GLN A 48 -11.17 9.32 -18.86
C GLN A 48 -11.97 10.44 -18.21
N GLY A 49 -12.27 11.50 -18.96
CA GLY A 49 -13.02 12.65 -18.43
C GLY A 49 -12.30 13.40 -17.30
N GLY A 50 -10.98 13.26 -17.19
CA GLY A 50 -10.18 13.85 -16.12
C GLY A 50 -9.93 12.92 -14.92
N THR A 51 -10.71 11.85 -14.78
CA THR A 51 -10.59 10.87 -13.69
C THR A 51 -9.72 9.68 -14.12
N PRO A 52 -8.70 9.28 -13.34
CA PRO A 52 -7.92 8.09 -13.65
C PRO A 52 -8.77 6.83 -13.47
N ARG A 53 -8.71 5.91 -14.43
CA ARG A 53 -9.40 4.63 -14.41
C ARG A 53 -8.43 3.49 -14.69
N LEU A 54 -8.49 2.43 -13.90
CA LEU A 54 -7.66 1.24 -14.11
C LEU A 54 -7.96 0.61 -15.47
N ILE A 55 -6.91 0.44 -16.26
CA ILE A 55 -6.92 -0.35 -17.50
C ILE A 55 -6.13 -1.65 -17.36
N ALA A 56 -5.51 -1.85 -16.19
CA ALA A 56 -4.74 -3.04 -15.87
C ALA A 56 -5.59 -4.32 -15.94
N ASP A 57 -4.95 -5.41 -16.39
CA ASP A 57 -5.53 -6.74 -16.42
C ASP A 57 -5.67 -7.32 -15.00
N PRO A 58 -6.76 -8.02 -14.64
CA PRO A 58 -6.92 -8.59 -13.30
C PRO A 58 -5.82 -9.59 -12.91
N GLY A 59 -5.15 -10.21 -13.88
CA GLY A 59 -4.00 -11.09 -13.71
C GLY A 59 -2.78 -10.43 -13.10
N VAL A 60 -2.66 -9.09 -13.19
CA VAL A 60 -1.52 -8.36 -12.61
C VAL A 60 -1.68 -8.09 -11.11
N ILE A 61 -2.83 -8.40 -10.50
CA ILE A 61 -2.99 -8.21 -9.06
C ILE A 61 -2.10 -9.19 -8.28
N GLU A 62 -1.31 -8.66 -7.36
CA GLU A 62 -0.45 -9.43 -6.48
C GLU A 62 -0.86 -9.25 -5.01
N PRO A 63 -0.48 -10.18 -4.12
CA PRO A 63 -0.73 -10.04 -2.67
C PRO A 63 -0.23 -8.72 -2.07
N SER A 64 0.82 -8.13 -2.64
CA SER A 64 1.32 -6.81 -2.23
C SER A 64 0.30 -5.70 -2.46
N HIS A 65 -0.58 -5.79 -3.45
CA HIS A 65 -1.62 -4.79 -3.66
C HIS A 65 -2.69 -4.85 -2.57
N LEU A 66 -3.09 -6.04 -2.14
CA LEU A 66 -3.95 -6.19 -0.96
C LEU A 66 -3.23 -5.75 0.32
N SER A 67 -1.94 -6.03 0.43
CA SER A 67 -1.16 -5.55 1.57
C SER A 67 -1.11 -4.02 1.62
N HIS A 68 -0.87 -3.36 0.48
CA HIS A 68 -0.91 -1.91 0.42
C HIS A 68 -2.28 -1.40 0.82
N PHE A 69 -3.34 -1.93 0.19
CA PHE A 69 -4.70 -1.49 0.47
C PHE A 69 -5.07 -1.60 1.96
N ILE A 70 -4.81 -2.74 2.58
CA ILE A 70 -5.29 -3.01 3.94
C ILE A 70 -4.39 -2.39 5.01
N VAL A 71 -3.08 -2.39 4.79
CA VAL A 71 -2.11 -2.00 5.82
C VAL A 71 -1.65 -0.56 5.68
N ALA A 72 -1.52 -0.06 4.44
CA ALA A 72 -1.02 1.27 4.15
C ALA A 72 -2.12 2.25 3.75
N TYR A 73 -3.13 1.84 2.98
CA TYR A 73 -4.13 2.77 2.46
C TYR A 73 -5.32 2.98 3.41
N LEU A 74 -6.00 1.87 3.76
CA LEU A 74 -7.25 1.90 4.50
C LEU A 74 -7.16 2.63 5.86
N PRO A 75 -6.10 2.48 6.68
CA PRO A 75 -6.00 3.20 7.96
C PRO A 75 -5.92 4.73 7.84
N PHE A 76 -5.55 5.23 6.67
CA PHE A 76 -5.39 6.66 6.38
C PHE A 76 -6.53 7.20 5.51
N SER A 77 -7.52 6.37 5.21
CA SER A 77 -8.80 6.80 4.65
C SER A 77 -9.64 7.53 5.71
N ALA A 78 -10.75 8.13 5.30
CA ALA A 78 -11.69 8.77 6.23
C ALA A 78 -12.42 7.76 7.17
N ILE A 79 -12.20 6.46 6.96
CA ILE A 79 -12.95 5.37 7.58
C ILE A 79 -12.29 4.98 8.89
N THR A 80 -13.03 5.15 9.99
CA THR A 80 -12.50 4.97 11.34
C THR A 80 -13.25 3.90 12.13
N GLU A 81 -14.47 3.53 11.72
CA GLU A 81 -15.24 2.53 12.44
C GLU A 81 -14.85 1.11 12.03
N LYS A 82 -14.66 0.25 13.04
CA LYS A 82 -14.31 -1.17 12.80
C LYS A 82 -15.37 -1.91 11.99
N THR A 83 -16.64 -1.54 12.14
CA THR A 83 -17.78 -2.06 11.39
C THR A 83 -17.66 -1.75 9.91
N GLU A 84 -17.31 -0.51 9.55
CA GLU A 84 -17.08 -0.07 8.17
C GLU A 84 -15.85 -0.76 7.58
N ILE A 85 -14.74 -0.81 8.32
CA ILE A 85 -13.53 -1.56 7.89
C ILE A 85 -13.87 -3.01 7.56
N ASN A 86 -14.62 -3.69 8.43
CA ASN A 86 -15.03 -5.07 8.18
C ASN A 86 -15.93 -5.20 6.94
N HIS A 87 -16.82 -4.24 6.71
CA HIS A 87 -17.68 -4.22 5.53
C HIS A 87 -16.84 -4.11 4.25
N ILE A 88 -15.86 -3.20 4.22
CA ILE A 88 -14.94 -3.02 3.08
C ILE A 88 -14.16 -4.30 2.81
N LEU A 89 -13.56 -4.89 3.84
CA LEU A 89 -12.79 -6.13 3.69
C LEU A 89 -13.68 -7.28 3.19
N PHE A 90 -14.94 -7.34 3.62
CA PHE A 90 -15.91 -8.31 3.14
C PHE A 90 -16.30 -8.07 1.67
N GLU A 91 -16.45 -6.81 1.26
CA GLU A 91 -16.74 -6.47 -0.14
C GLU A 91 -15.56 -6.80 -1.06
N ILE A 92 -14.31 -6.55 -0.63
CA ILE A 92 -13.12 -6.97 -1.37
C ILE A 92 -13.06 -8.49 -1.49
N TYR A 93 -13.31 -9.23 -0.40
CA TYR A 93 -13.41 -10.69 -0.46
C TYR A 93 -14.47 -11.14 -1.48
N SER A 94 -15.66 -10.55 -1.41
CA SER A 94 -16.80 -10.91 -2.24
C SER A 94 -16.57 -10.61 -3.72
N PHE A 95 -15.84 -9.53 -4.04
CA PHE A 95 -15.44 -9.21 -5.41
C PHE A 95 -14.56 -10.31 -6.02
N PHE A 96 -13.55 -10.79 -5.30
CA PHE A 96 -12.70 -11.87 -5.81
C PHE A 96 -13.43 -13.22 -5.86
N ASP A 97 -14.27 -13.53 -4.86
CA ASP A 97 -15.12 -14.73 -4.89
C ASP A 97 -16.07 -14.71 -6.11
N TRP A 98 -16.60 -13.54 -6.46
CA TRP A 98 -17.41 -13.35 -7.66
C TRP A 98 -16.60 -13.58 -8.95
N LEU A 99 -15.34 -13.12 -9.02
CA LEU A 99 -14.46 -13.42 -10.16
C LEU A 99 -14.25 -14.93 -10.32
N ASP A 100 -14.01 -15.63 -9.21
CA ASP A 100 -13.84 -17.10 -9.18
C ASP A 100 -15.12 -17.82 -9.65
N ILE A 101 -16.29 -17.42 -9.16
CA ILE A 101 -17.59 -17.96 -9.60
C ILE A 101 -17.82 -17.75 -11.10
N LYS A 102 -17.43 -16.57 -11.61
CA LYS A 102 -17.50 -16.22 -13.04
C LYS A 102 -16.39 -16.87 -13.87
N LYS A 103 -15.44 -17.57 -13.24
CA LYS A 103 -14.25 -18.16 -13.87
C LYS A 103 -13.39 -17.14 -14.61
N ILE A 104 -13.30 -15.93 -14.07
CA ILE A 104 -12.47 -14.86 -14.60
C ILE A 104 -11.08 -14.98 -13.96
N SER A 105 -10.05 -15.17 -14.78
CA SER A 105 -8.68 -15.30 -14.28
C SER A 105 -8.21 -14.00 -13.62
N HIS A 106 -7.59 -14.09 -12.44
CA HIS A 106 -6.98 -12.96 -11.75
C HIS A 106 -5.69 -13.37 -11.03
N GLY A 107 -4.87 -12.40 -10.63
CA GLY A 107 -3.53 -12.70 -10.11
C GLY A 107 -3.49 -13.30 -8.69
N LEU A 108 -4.67 -13.51 -8.07
CA LEU A 108 -4.84 -14.10 -6.73
C LEU A 108 -5.57 -15.45 -6.74
N THR A 109 -5.84 -16.07 -7.89
CA THR A 109 -6.67 -17.29 -8.00
C THR A 109 -6.17 -18.45 -7.13
N ASP A 110 -4.85 -18.61 -6.95
CA ASP A 110 -4.27 -19.69 -6.13
C ASP A 110 -4.14 -19.33 -4.63
N ILE A 111 -4.70 -18.20 -4.21
CA ILE A 111 -4.48 -17.64 -2.87
C ILE A 111 -5.77 -17.69 -2.08
N ASN A 112 -5.70 -18.20 -0.85
CA ASN A 112 -6.82 -18.09 0.07
C ASN A 112 -6.96 -16.64 0.56
N ILE A 113 -7.85 -15.89 -0.08
CA ILE A 113 -8.05 -14.46 0.19
C ILE A 113 -8.51 -14.22 1.61
N SER A 114 -9.45 -15.00 2.14
CA SER A 114 -9.90 -14.87 3.53
C SER A 114 -8.75 -14.95 4.53
N LYS A 115 -7.85 -15.94 4.34
CA LYS A 115 -6.65 -16.09 5.18
C LYS A 115 -5.69 -14.92 5.01
N LEU A 116 -5.50 -14.43 3.77
CA LEU A 116 -4.65 -13.28 3.49
C LEU A 116 -5.17 -12.00 4.17
N LEU A 117 -6.46 -11.69 4.05
CA LEU A 117 -7.08 -10.53 4.69
C LEU A 117 -6.83 -10.56 6.21
N LYS A 118 -7.07 -11.71 6.84
CA LYS A 118 -6.83 -11.88 8.29
C LYS A 118 -5.36 -11.64 8.67
N GLN A 119 -4.43 -12.21 7.91
CA GLN A 119 -2.99 -12.01 8.15
C GLN A 119 -2.56 -10.55 8.00
N LEU A 120 -3.17 -9.81 7.07
CA LEU A 120 -2.87 -8.40 6.85
C LEU A 120 -3.41 -7.52 7.98
N CYS A 121 -4.62 -7.79 8.47
CA CYS A 121 -5.17 -7.11 9.64
C CYS A 121 -4.28 -7.30 10.88
N GLU A 122 -3.74 -8.50 11.11
CA GLU A 122 -2.81 -8.76 12.22
C GLU A 122 -1.49 -7.98 12.10
N LYS A 123 -1.08 -7.61 10.88
CA LYS A 123 0.16 -6.84 10.64
C LYS A 123 -0.05 -5.33 10.70
N GLN A 124 -1.29 -4.86 10.65
CA GLN A 124 -1.65 -3.45 10.53
C GLN A 124 -1.14 -2.63 11.72
N GLU A 125 -1.42 -3.06 12.96
CA GLU A 125 -1.03 -2.33 14.17
C GLU A 125 0.49 -2.11 14.25
N ARG A 126 1.29 -3.13 13.92
CA ARG A 126 2.76 -3.02 13.87
C ARG A 126 3.20 -1.96 12.86
N CYS A 127 2.61 -1.95 11.67
CA CYS A 127 2.99 -1.02 10.61
C CYS A 127 2.56 0.42 10.94
N LEU A 128 1.39 0.60 11.57
CA LEU A 128 0.97 1.91 12.07
C LEU A 128 1.94 2.47 13.12
N LYS A 129 2.36 1.63 14.08
CA LYS A 129 3.35 2.02 15.07
C LYS A 129 4.72 2.31 14.43
N LEU A 130 5.09 1.57 13.38
CA LEU A 130 6.30 1.82 12.61
C LEU A 130 6.23 3.19 11.90
N ASN A 131 5.11 3.53 11.26
CA ASN A 131 4.92 4.84 10.61
C ASN A 131 5.12 5.97 11.62
N GLN A 132 4.48 5.89 12.80
CA GLN A 132 4.67 6.88 13.87
C GLN A 132 6.14 7.05 14.30
N LEU A 133 6.90 5.95 14.37
CA LEU A 133 8.33 6.02 14.72
C LEU A 133 9.19 6.60 13.59
N LEU A 134 8.82 6.36 12.33
CA LEU A 134 9.48 6.95 11.17
C LEU A 134 9.18 8.46 11.08
N ASP A 135 7.94 8.87 11.31
CA ASP A 135 7.53 10.29 11.36
C ASP A 135 8.24 11.06 12.48
N ASN A 136 8.40 10.42 13.63
CA ASN A 136 9.16 11.01 14.74
C ASN A 136 10.64 11.18 14.38
N GLU A 137 11.21 10.23 13.63
CA GLU A 137 12.60 10.30 13.18
C GLU A 137 12.79 11.38 12.11
N SER A 138 11.91 11.47 11.11
CA SER A 138 11.95 12.53 10.10
C SER A 138 11.81 13.90 10.75
N SER A 139 10.84 14.07 11.66
CA SER A 139 10.63 15.30 12.43
C SER A 139 11.85 15.68 13.25
N ARG A 140 12.58 14.71 13.81
CA ARG A 140 13.83 14.97 14.55
C ARG A 140 14.93 15.49 13.64
N ILE A 141 15.10 14.90 12.45
CA ILE A 141 16.09 15.34 11.47
C ILE A 141 15.75 16.74 10.96
N LEU A 142 14.49 17.03 10.68
CA LEU A 142 14.06 18.32 10.15
C LEU A 142 14.14 19.48 11.15
N LYS A 143 14.27 19.21 12.46
CA LYS A 143 14.53 20.25 13.47
C LYS A 143 15.91 20.91 13.32
N ASP A 144 16.88 20.15 12.86
CA ASP A 144 18.25 20.63 12.57
C ASP A 144 18.75 19.91 11.31
N PRO A 145 18.26 20.32 10.14
CA PRO A 145 18.45 19.56 8.92
C PRO A 145 19.92 19.60 8.48
N PRO A 146 20.55 18.45 8.20
CA PRO A 146 21.88 18.43 7.63
C PRO A 146 21.86 18.98 6.20
N VAL A 147 23.03 19.35 5.68
CA VAL A 147 23.16 19.74 4.26
C VAL A 147 22.83 18.54 3.37
N ILE A 148 21.75 18.66 2.60
CA ILE A 148 21.28 17.63 1.67
C ILE A 148 21.80 17.94 0.27
N GLN A 149 22.51 16.99 -0.34
CA GLN A 149 23.01 17.09 -1.71
C GLN A 149 22.00 16.58 -2.73
N ASN A 150 21.28 15.52 -2.37
CA ASN A 150 20.27 14.91 -3.23
C ASN A 150 19.17 14.26 -2.39
N THR A 151 17.98 14.15 -2.96
CA THR A 151 16.83 13.53 -2.34
C THR A 151 16.31 12.40 -3.22
N LEU A 152 15.94 11.29 -2.61
CA LEU A 152 15.22 10.20 -3.27
C LEU A 152 13.85 10.06 -2.61
N ASN A 153 12.81 10.01 -3.45
CA ASN A 153 11.47 9.62 -3.07
C ASN A 153 11.16 8.29 -3.78
N ASP A 154 10.89 7.25 -3.01
CA ASP A 154 10.57 5.92 -3.56
C ASP A 154 9.89 5.05 -2.49
N VAL A 155 9.28 3.96 -2.95
CA VAL A 155 8.88 2.85 -2.08
C VAL A 155 10.04 1.88 -1.99
N PHE A 156 10.58 1.70 -0.79
CA PHE A 156 11.76 0.90 -0.54
C PHE A 156 11.43 -0.45 0.08
N LEU A 157 11.92 -1.52 -0.53
CA LEU A 157 11.85 -2.87 0.02
C LEU A 157 13.02 -3.15 0.96
N VAL A 158 12.74 -3.57 2.19
CA VAL A 158 13.76 -3.96 3.18
C VAL A 158 14.42 -5.28 2.76
N LYS A 159 15.73 -5.22 2.48
CA LYS A 159 16.54 -6.36 2.03
C LYS A 159 17.42 -6.96 3.12
N LYS A 160 17.86 -6.14 4.08
CA LYS A 160 18.75 -6.58 5.15
C LYS A 160 18.58 -5.68 6.37
N ILE A 161 18.73 -6.25 7.55
CA ILE A 161 18.75 -5.53 8.83
C ILE A 161 20.05 -5.93 9.56
N GLU A 162 20.87 -4.96 9.94
CA GLU A 162 22.16 -5.17 10.62
C GLU A 162 22.37 -4.13 11.72
N GLY A 163 22.23 -4.55 12.98
CA GLY A 163 22.26 -3.61 14.10
C GLY A 163 21.19 -2.53 13.90
N ASN A 164 21.61 -1.26 13.85
CA ASN A 164 20.71 -0.12 13.63
C ASN A 164 20.59 0.32 12.16
N PHE A 165 21.01 -0.52 11.22
CA PHE A 165 20.98 -0.21 9.79
C PHE A 165 20.00 -1.10 9.04
N VAL A 166 19.25 -0.50 8.12
CA VAL A 166 18.43 -1.19 7.13
C VAL A 166 19.00 -0.97 5.74
N SER A 167 19.11 -2.05 4.97
CA SER A 167 19.43 -1.99 3.54
C SER A 167 18.13 -2.03 2.75
N LEU A 168 17.92 -1.00 1.93
CA LEU A 168 16.69 -0.67 1.25
C LEU A 168 16.89 -0.73 -0.26
N LYS A 169 15.98 -1.39 -0.98
CA LYS A 169 15.94 -1.40 -2.44
C LYS A 169 14.72 -0.63 -2.92
N GLY A 170 14.93 0.55 -3.50
CA GLY A 170 13.86 1.32 -4.15
C GLY A 170 13.31 0.60 -5.38
N ARG A 171 12.06 0.87 -5.76
CA ARG A 171 11.47 0.36 -7.01
C ARG A 171 12.20 0.91 -8.23
N HIS A 172 12.62 2.17 -8.17
CA HIS A 172 13.23 2.90 -9.27
C HIS A 172 14.76 2.98 -9.15
N GLN A 173 15.32 2.45 -8.06
CA GLN A 173 16.74 2.55 -7.73
C GLN A 173 17.47 1.21 -7.92
N LYS A 174 18.58 1.24 -8.69
CA LYS A 174 19.41 0.04 -8.90
C LYS A 174 20.25 -0.33 -7.68
N LYS A 175 20.73 0.67 -6.94
CA LYS A 175 21.64 0.49 -5.80
C LYS A 175 20.84 0.29 -4.50
N LEU A 176 21.40 -0.52 -3.60
CA LEU A 176 20.90 -0.59 -2.24
C LEU A 176 21.29 0.67 -1.48
N LEU A 177 20.31 1.27 -0.83
CA LEU A 177 20.48 2.36 0.10
C LEU A 177 20.65 1.79 1.50
N ARG A 178 21.53 2.39 2.32
CA ARG A 178 21.70 2.00 3.72
C ARG A 178 21.27 3.15 4.62
N LEU A 179 20.18 2.94 5.36
CA LEU A 179 19.61 3.93 6.27
C LEU A 179 19.86 3.50 7.71
N ARG A 180 20.33 4.43 8.55
CA ARG A 180 20.43 4.22 9.99
C ARG A 180 19.14 4.69 10.64
N LEU A 181 18.52 3.86 11.45
CA LEU A 181 17.30 4.20 12.18
C LEU A 181 17.48 3.99 13.68
N PRO A 182 16.65 4.64 14.52
CA PRO A 182 16.64 4.40 15.95
C PRO A 182 16.37 2.92 16.30
N PRO A 183 16.94 2.40 17.41
CA PRO A 183 16.74 1.00 17.80
C PRO A 183 15.27 0.58 17.91
N ASP A 184 14.40 1.46 18.40
CA ASP A 184 12.97 1.14 18.56
C ASP A 184 12.23 1.05 17.23
N THR A 185 12.59 1.88 16.24
CA THR A 185 12.10 1.77 14.87
C THR A 185 12.56 0.45 14.24
N ILE A 186 13.85 0.11 14.40
CA ILE A 186 14.43 -1.12 13.86
C ILE A 186 13.74 -2.38 14.39
N LYS A 187 13.35 -2.41 15.67
CA LYS A 187 12.63 -3.55 16.28
C LYS A 187 11.30 -3.84 15.59
N LEU A 188 10.67 -2.84 14.97
CA LEU A 188 9.39 -3.02 14.28
C LEU A 188 9.54 -3.32 12.79
N ILE A 189 10.67 -2.97 12.17
CA ILE A 189 10.95 -3.27 10.77
C ILE A 189 11.20 -4.77 10.59
N GLN A 190 10.55 -5.36 9.60
CA GLN A 190 10.76 -6.74 9.18
C GLN A 190 11.41 -6.79 7.80
N LEU A 191 12.10 -7.89 7.52
CA LEU A 191 12.55 -8.18 6.17
C LEU A 191 11.35 -8.21 5.23
N GLU A 192 11.55 -7.66 4.04
CA GLU A 192 10.53 -7.55 3.00
C GLU A 192 9.36 -6.61 3.32
N ASP A 193 9.44 -5.76 4.35
CA ASP A 193 8.56 -4.59 4.42
C ASP A 193 8.86 -3.63 3.27
N TYR A 194 7.80 -3.06 2.70
CA TYR A 194 7.85 -1.85 1.90
C TYR A 194 7.72 -0.64 2.82
N LEU A 195 8.59 0.34 2.62
CA LEU A 195 8.61 1.61 3.33
C LEU A 195 8.53 2.72 2.28
N ASP A 196 7.45 3.47 2.25
CA ASP A 196 7.39 4.72 1.47
C ASP A 196 8.19 5.80 2.20
N LEU A 197 9.30 6.25 1.60
CA LEU A 197 10.24 7.14 2.27
C LEU A 197 10.76 8.22 1.32
N ILE A 198 10.98 9.41 1.90
CA ILE A 198 11.84 10.43 1.31
C ILE A 198 13.14 10.44 2.10
N VAL A 199 14.26 10.20 1.41
CA VAL A 199 15.60 10.11 2.02
C VAL A 199 16.56 11.09 1.38
N GLY A 200 17.39 11.71 2.21
CA GLY A 200 18.37 12.72 1.82
C GLY A 200 19.80 12.19 1.91
N ASP A 201 20.59 12.43 0.88
CA ASP A 201 22.03 12.14 0.85
C ASP A 201 22.81 13.32 1.41
N THR A 202 23.55 13.11 2.50
CA THR A 202 24.44 14.11 3.09
C THR A 202 25.89 13.98 2.62
N SER A 203 26.16 13.21 1.56
CA SER A 203 27.46 12.67 1.10
C SER A 203 28.15 11.66 2.00
N GLU A 204 27.91 11.73 3.31
CA GLU A 204 28.45 10.76 4.28
C GLU A 204 27.47 9.61 4.53
N LYS A 205 26.17 9.91 4.52
CA LYS A 205 25.10 8.97 4.87
C LYS A 205 23.77 9.39 4.29
N TRP A 206 22.84 8.44 4.29
CA TRP A 206 21.43 8.72 4.07
C TRP A 206 20.73 9.04 5.39
N VAL A 207 19.85 10.03 5.35
CA VAL A 207 18.95 10.41 6.45
C VAL A 207 17.50 10.34 6.00
N LEU A 208 16.61 10.07 6.94
CA LEU A 208 15.16 10.08 6.69
C LEU A 208 14.67 11.53 6.72
N LEU A 209 14.07 11.99 5.63
CA LEU A 209 13.50 13.33 5.50
C LEU A 209 11.99 13.33 5.68
N ASP A 210 11.33 12.28 5.18
CA ASP A 210 9.88 12.08 5.35
C ASP A 210 9.55 10.60 5.24
N ALA A 211 8.42 10.20 5.82
CA ALA A 211 7.91 8.84 5.76
C ALA A 211 6.43 8.84 5.42
N GLY A 212 6.08 8.06 4.41
CA GLY A 212 4.71 7.70 4.11
C GLY A 212 4.33 6.44 4.87
N GLN A 213 3.67 5.51 4.19
CA GLN A 213 3.16 4.30 4.81
C GLN A 213 4.12 3.12 4.67
N SER A 214 4.11 2.26 5.69
CA SER A 214 4.77 0.94 5.67
C SER A 214 3.77 -0.20 5.53
N TYR A 215 4.15 -1.23 4.79
CA TYR A 215 3.34 -2.43 4.61
C TYR A 215 4.20 -3.64 4.21
N PRO A 216 3.82 -4.87 4.61
CA PRO A 216 4.62 -6.06 4.33
C PRO A 216 4.53 -6.49 2.86
N LYS A 217 5.62 -6.99 2.29
CA LYS A 217 5.50 -7.84 1.10
C LYS A 217 4.92 -9.20 1.51
N ILE A 218 3.88 -9.63 0.82
CA ILE A 218 3.33 -10.97 0.97
C ILE A 218 3.86 -11.86 -0.16
N LYS A 219 4.39 -13.02 0.19
CA LYS A 219 4.81 -14.04 -0.78
C LYS A 219 3.57 -14.78 -1.30
N LYS A 220 3.54 -15.02 -2.61
CA LYS A 220 2.67 -16.05 -3.19
C LYS A 220 3.12 -17.43 -2.70
#